data_AF-A0A508B8Q6-F1
#
_entry.id   AF-A0A508B8Q6-F1
#
_cell.length_a   1.000
_cell.length_b   1.000
_cell.length_c   1.000
_cell.angle_alpha   90.00
_cell.angle_beta   90.00
_cell.angle_gamma   90.00
#
_symmetry.space_group_name_H-M   'P 1'
#
loop_
_entity.id
_entity.type
_entity.pdbx_description
1 polymer ?
#
loop_
_entity_poly.entity_id
_entity_poly.type
_entity_poly.pdbx_seq_one_letter_code
_entity_poly.pdbx_strand_id
1 'polypeptide(L)'
;MKLPVFTPILLLTTIAPSFAADRHLAEELVEVTRYADVVDASVETCVDTVRDTNVEADIQRMPELFGGITPASPLWPEARQAYLVYMESSCYTFDKDKAIEAVVREYAAGLSNSEIQSVLAFYETDAGRRFRDAGKVANSAANREAIDKSSMHSAYNDYIREIDRLVGEHLKYVSVLHDSN
;
A
#
# COMPACT_ATOMS: atom_id res chain seq x y z
N MET A 1 54.53 -33.27 36.60
CA MET A 1 53.65 -32.78 35.50
C MET A 1 52.22 -32.76 36.03
N LYS A 2 51.59 -31.58 36.10
CA LYS A 2 50.17 -31.44 36.49
C LYS A 2 49.33 -31.44 35.21
N LEU A 3 48.36 -32.33 35.12
CA LEU A 3 47.40 -32.37 34.00
C LEU A 3 46.31 -31.31 34.21
N PRO A 4 45.91 -30.58 33.16
CA PRO A 4 44.82 -29.60 33.25
C PRO A 4 43.47 -30.31 33.37
N VAL A 5 42.66 -29.86 34.33
CA VAL A 5 41.27 -30.31 34.52
C VAL A 5 40.40 -29.64 33.45
N PHE A 6 39.93 -30.43 32.49
CA PHE A 6 38.94 -30.00 31.50
C PHE A 6 37.55 -30.07 32.15
N THR A 7 36.97 -28.92 32.49
CA THR A 7 35.57 -28.82 32.91
C THR A 7 34.69 -28.76 31.65
N PRO A 8 33.86 -29.76 31.36
CA PRO A 8 32.96 -29.70 30.21
C PRO A 8 31.90 -28.63 30.46
N ILE A 9 31.91 -27.58 29.64
CA ILE A 9 30.81 -26.62 29.55
C ILE A 9 29.67 -27.36 28.86
N LEU A 10 28.69 -27.85 29.63
CA LEU A 10 27.41 -28.30 29.10
C LEU A 10 26.69 -27.08 28.50
N LEU A 11 26.73 -26.94 27.17
CA LEU A 11 25.75 -26.08 26.49
C LEU A 11 24.39 -26.76 26.63
N LEU A 12 23.61 -26.28 27.61
CA LEU A 12 22.16 -26.46 27.64
C LEU A 12 21.59 -25.72 26.43
N THR A 13 21.46 -26.41 25.30
CA THR A 13 20.60 -25.98 24.21
C THR A 13 19.17 -26.01 24.72
N THR A 14 18.70 -24.88 25.25
CA THR A 14 17.27 -24.66 25.47
C THR A 14 16.61 -24.71 24.12
N ILE A 15 16.03 -25.86 23.79
CA ILE A 15 15.08 -25.98 22.69
C ILE A 15 13.90 -25.13 23.11
N ALA A 16 13.88 -23.86 22.68
CA ALA A 16 12.70 -23.02 22.82
C ALA A 16 11.59 -23.73 22.04
N PRO A 17 10.48 -24.12 22.69
CA PRO A 17 9.39 -24.73 21.96
C PRO A 17 8.91 -23.72 20.92
N SER A 18 8.78 -24.17 19.67
CA SER A 18 8.18 -23.39 18.61
C SER A 18 6.68 -23.29 18.91
N PHE A 19 6.30 -22.33 19.75
CA PHE A 19 4.90 -22.04 20.06
C PHE A 19 4.32 -21.17 18.94
N ALA A 20 4.12 -21.77 17.76
CA ALA A 20 3.21 -21.15 16.80
C ALA A 20 1.84 -21.08 17.47
N ALA A 21 1.25 -19.90 17.54
CA ALA A 21 -0.09 -19.74 18.06
C ALA A 21 -1.12 -20.41 17.16
N ASP A 22 -2.25 -20.72 17.76
CA ASP A 22 -3.45 -21.09 17.04
C ASP A 22 -3.83 -19.94 16.09
N ARG A 23 -3.87 -20.26 14.81
CA ARG A 23 -4.24 -19.33 13.75
C ARG A 23 -5.59 -18.65 14.04
N HIS A 24 -6.54 -19.37 14.64
CA HIS A 24 -7.86 -18.81 14.97
C HIS A 24 -7.75 -17.63 15.94
N LEU A 25 -6.86 -17.69 16.93
CA LEU A 25 -6.63 -16.58 17.86
C LEU A 25 -6.02 -15.36 17.14
N ALA A 26 -5.13 -15.59 16.18
CA ALA A 26 -4.57 -14.51 15.37
C ALA A 26 -5.62 -13.86 14.46
N GLU A 27 -6.53 -14.64 13.88
CA GLU A 27 -7.69 -14.13 13.12
C GLU A 27 -8.59 -13.26 14.01
N GLU A 28 -8.93 -13.73 15.20
CA GLU A 28 -9.71 -12.97 16.20
C GLU A 28 -9.01 -11.66 16.60
N LEU A 29 -7.67 -11.69 16.75
CA LEU A 29 -6.89 -10.48 17.04
C LEU A 29 -6.93 -9.48 15.88
N VAL A 30 -6.81 -9.94 14.64
CA VAL A 30 -6.92 -9.08 13.45
C VAL A 30 -8.32 -8.49 13.32
N GLU A 31 -9.35 -9.25 13.69
CA GLU A 31 -10.73 -8.76 13.73
C GLU A 31 -10.93 -7.69 14.82
N VAL A 32 -10.51 -7.95 16.06
CA VAL A 32 -10.74 -7.00 17.18
C VAL A 32 -9.97 -5.70 16.99
N THR A 33 -8.78 -5.76 16.38
CA THR A 33 -7.97 -4.60 16.00
C THR A 33 -8.56 -3.84 14.82
N ARG A 34 -9.53 -4.43 14.10
CA ARG A 34 -10.16 -3.90 12.90
C ARG A 34 -9.13 -3.54 11.83
N TYR A 35 -8.16 -4.41 11.59
CA TYR A 35 -7.12 -4.14 10.59
C TYR A 35 -7.69 -3.92 9.17
N ALA A 36 -8.80 -4.59 8.84
CA ALA A 36 -9.53 -4.38 7.59
C ALA A 36 -9.96 -2.91 7.40
N ASP A 37 -10.46 -2.26 8.46
CA ASP A 37 -10.83 -0.83 8.44
C ASP A 37 -9.62 0.08 8.19
N VAL A 38 -8.43 -0.34 8.65
CA VAL A 38 -7.18 0.41 8.46
C VAL A 38 -6.77 0.36 6.98
N VAL A 39 -6.87 -0.81 6.36
CA VAL A 39 -6.63 -0.96 4.91
C VAL A 39 -7.63 -0.12 4.11
N ASP A 40 -8.93 -0.20 4.43
CA ASP A 40 -9.97 0.58 3.73
C ASP A 40 -9.71 2.08 3.83
N ALA A 41 -9.41 2.59 5.02
CA ALA A 41 -9.08 4.00 5.23
C ALA A 41 -7.82 4.44 4.46
N SER A 42 -6.87 3.52 4.24
CA SER A 42 -5.68 3.77 3.43
C SER A 42 -6.03 3.93 1.95
N VAL A 43 -6.90 3.07 1.43
CA VAL A 43 -7.40 3.16 0.04
C VAL A 43 -8.22 4.44 -0.16
N GLU A 44 -9.14 4.76 0.75
CA GLU A 44 -9.92 6.01 0.71
C GLU A 44 -9.00 7.24 0.68
N THR A 45 -7.99 7.28 1.56
CA THR A 45 -7.00 8.37 1.60
C THR A 45 -6.23 8.49 0.28
N CYS A 46 -5.84 7.37 -0.33
CA CYS A 46 -5.19 7.36 -1.64
C CYS A 46 -6.10 7.95 -2.72
N VAL A 47 -7.36 7.50 -2.78
CA VAL A 47 -8.35 7.97 -3.77
C VAL A 47 -8.61 9.47 -3.62
N ASP A 48 -8.80 9.96 -2.39
CA ASP A 48 -9.00 11.39 -2.13
C ASP A 48 -7.77 12.20 -2.57
N THR A 49 -6.56 11.71 -2.28
CA THR A 49 -5.30 12.36 -2.70
C THR A 49 -5.17 12.41 -4.23
N VAL A 50 -5.58 11.35 -4.93
CA VAL A 50 -5.60 11.32 -6.39
C VAL A 50 -6.60 12.34 -6.94
N ARG A 51 -7.79 12.44 -6.35
CA ARG A 51 -8.82 13.40 -6.79
C ARG A 51 -8.39 14.85 -6.61
N ASP A 52 -7.62 15.13 -5.58
CA ASP A 52 -7.06 16.46 -5.30
C ASP A 52 -5.76 16.76 -6.09
N THR A 53 -5.30 15.83 -6.94
CA THR A 53 -4.06 16.02 -7.70
C THR A 53 -4.21 17.04 -8.83
N ASN A 54 -3.29 18.00 -8.85
CA ASN A 54 -3.15 18.98 -9.93
C ASN A 54 -2.32 18.39 -11.08
N VAL A 55 -3.01 17.75 -12.03
CA VAL A 55 -2.40 17.07 -13.18
C VAL A 55 -1.59 18.04 -14.05
N GLU A 56 -2.02 19.30 -14.15
CA GLU A 56 -1.33 20.33 -14.90
C GLU A 56 0.05 20.65 -14.29
N ALA A 57 0.16 20.65 -12.95
CA ALA A 57 1.44 20.78 -12.27
C ALA A 57 2.34 19.55 -12.46
N ASP A 58 1.76 18.36 -12.63
CA ASP A 58 2.51 17.13 -12.91
C ASP A 58 3.13 17.17 -14.31
N ILE A 59 2.38 17.64 -15.32
CA ILE A 59 2.92 17.89 -16.67
C ILE A 59 4.08 18.86 -16.69
N GLN A 60 4.01 19.94 -15.90
CA GLN A 60 5.09 20.93 -15.88
C GLN A 60 6.39 20.33 -15.33
N ARG A 61 6.28 19.36 -14.41
CA ARG A 61 7.42 18.67 -13.82
C ARG A 61 7.94 17.53 -14.69
N MET A 62 7.05 16.85 -15.41
CA MET A 62 7.35 15.68 -16.25
C MET A 62 6.60 15.78 -17.58
N PRO A 63 7.07 16.59 -18.54
CA PRO A 63 6.39 16.80 -19.83
C PRO A 63 6.21 15.52 -20.65
N GLU A 64 7.07 14.53 -20.46
CA GLU A 64 7.03 13.22 -21.10
C GLU A 64 5.91 12.31 -20.59
N LEU A 65 5.32 12.63 -19.43
CA LEU A 65 4.30 11.80 -18.78
C LEU A 65 3.15 11.45 -19.75
N PHE A 66 2.75 12.41 -20.59
CA PHE A 66 1.64 12.25 -21.54
C PHE A 66 2.10 12.10 -23.00
N GLY A 67 3.34 11.66 -23.22
CA GLY A 67 3.87 11.47 -24.57
C GLY A 67 3.92 12.77 -25.40
N GLY A 68 4.11 13.92 -24.75
CA GLY A 68 4.13 15.23 -25.39
C GLY A 68 2.77 15.90 -25.58
N ILE A 69 1.67 15.27 -25.15
CA ILE A 69 0.36 15.93 -25.09
C ILE A 69 0.38 16.96 -23.96
N THR A 70 0.14 18.24 -24.29
CA THR A 70 0.12 19.36 -23.33
C THR A 70 -1.31 19.92 -23.21
N PRO A 71 -1.58 20.83 -22.24
CA PRO A 71 -2.87 21.51 -22.14
C PRO A 71 -3.34 22.28 -23.38
N ALA A 72 -2.44 22.60 -24.31
CA ALA A 72 -2.77 23.23 -25.58
C ALA A 72 -3.27 22.23 -26.66
N SER A 73 -3.10 20.92 -26.43
CA SER A 73 -3.54 19.87 -27.36
C SER A 73 -5.06 19.70 -27.31
N PRO A 74 -5.75 19.49 -28.44
CA PRO A 74 -7.17 19.13 -28.43
C PRO A 74 -7.46 17.79 -27.75
N LEU A 75 -6.45 16.91 -27.62
CA LEU A 75 -6.56 15.61 -26.93
C LEU A 75 -6.26 15.70 -25.42
N TRP A 76 -6.06 16.91 -24.89
CA TRP A 76 -5.73 17.12 -23.49
C TRP A 76 -6.79 16.58 -22.51
N PRO A 77 -8.11 16.83 -22.71
CA PRO A 77 -9.13 16.32 -21.80
C PRO A 77 -9.09 14.80 -21.65
N GLU A 78 -8.90 14.07 -22.75
CA GLU A 78 -8.83 12.61 -22.79
C GLU A 78 -7.56 12.10 -22.10
N ALA A 79 -6.41 12.70 -22.40
CA ALA A 79 -5.13 12.32 -21.80
C ALA A 79 -5.13 12.54 -20.27
N ARG A 80 -5.66 13.70 -19.83
CA ARG A 80 -5.85 14.03 -18.41
C ARG A 80 -6.77 13.02 -17.73
N GLN A 81 -7.89 12.67 -18.34
CA GLN A 81 -8.83 11.70 -17.78
C GLN A 81 -8.20 10.30 -17.66
N ALA A 82 -7.46 9.85 -18.68
CA ALA A 82 -6.76 8.58 -18.65
C ALA A 82 -5.75 8.51 -17.49
N TYR A 83 -5.02 9.60 -17.24
CA TYR A 83 -4.09 9.69 -16.11
C TYR A 83 -4.81 9.63 -14.76
N LEU A 84 -5.93 10.34 -14.57
CA LEU A 84 -6.71 10.27 -13.33
C LEU A 84 -7.25 8.87 -13.06
N VAL A 85 -7.76 8.19 -14.10
CA VAL A 85 -8.22 6.78 -13.99
C VAL A 85 -7.06 5.87 -13.61
N TYR A 86 -5.90 6.04 -14.23
CA TYR A 86 -4.69 5.31 -13.87
C TYR A 86 -4.31 5.52 -12.39
N MET A 87 -4.25 6.78 -11.96
CA MET A 87 -3.88 7.15 -10.59
C MET A 87 -4.86 6.50 -9.58
N GLU A 88 -6.17 6.61 -9.82
CA GLU A 88 -7.20 6.05 -8.93
C GLU A 88 -7.15 4.52 -8.92
N SER A 89 -6.97 3.89 -10.08
CA SER A 89 -6.84 2.42 -10.17
C SER A 89 -5.66 1.88 -9.38
N SER A 90 -4.56 2.64 -9.29
CA SER A 90 -3.39 2.22 -8.54
C SER A 90 -3.66 2.12 -7.01
N CYS A 91 -4.61 2.90 -6.49
CA CYS A 91 -5.04 2.84 -5.09
C CYS A 91 -5.66 1.49 -4.73
N TYR A 92 -6.16 0.75 -5.73
CA TYR A 92 -6.78 -0.57 -5.57
C TYR A 92 -5.85 -1.73 -5.92
N THR A 93 -4.56 -1.47 -6.18
CA THR A 93 -3.60 -2.54 -6.50
C THR A 93 -3.17 -3.33 -5.28
N PHE A 94 -3.47 -2.81 -4.09
CA PHE A 94 -3.28 -3.50 -2.83
C PHE A 94 -4.39 -4.53 -2.58
N ASP A 95 -4.00 -5.80 -2.55
CA ASP A 95 -4.91 -6.92 -2.26
C ASP A 95 -5.19 -6.99 -0.74
N LYS A 96 -6.34 -6.47 -0.33
CA LYS A 96 -6.78 -6.39 1.07
C LYS A 96 -6.77 -7.75 1.76
N ASP A 97 -7.26 -8.78 1.10
CA ASP A 97 -7.39 -10.12 1.69
C ASP A 97 -6.00 -10.73 1.90
N LYS A 98 -5.09 -10.58 0.92
CA LYS A 98 -3.70 -11.02 1.10
C LYS A 98 -2.96 -10.25 2.21
N ALA A 99 -3.27 -8.97 2.38
CA ALA A 99 -2.68 -8.17 3.44
C ALA A 99 -3.15 -8.60 4.83
N ILE A 100 -4.47 -8.82 4.99
CA ILE A 100 -5.07 -9.36 6.22
C ILE A 100 -4.45 -10.74 6.53
N GLU A 101 -4.40 -11.62 5.54
CA GLU A 101 -3.80 -12.95 5.65
C GLU A 101 -2.33 -12.90 6.07
N ALA A 102 -1.57 -11.93 5.54
CA ALA A 102 -0.19 -11.71 5.97
C ALA A 102 -0.10 -11.34 7.44
N VAL A 103 -0.92 -10.41 7.93
CA VAL A 103 -0.92 -10.01 9.35
C VAL A 103 -1.33 -11.18 10.27
N VAL A 104 -2.36 -11.94 9.90
CA VAL A 104 -2.78 -13.15 10.64
C VAL A 104 -1.60 -14.11 10.77
N ARG A 105 -0.90 -14.39 9.65
CA ARG A 105 0.25 -15.30 9.66
C ARG A 105 1.39 -14.78 10.53
N GLU A 106 1.71 -13.48 10.46
CA GLU A 106 2.78 -12.90 11.28
C GLU A 106 2.44 -12.92 12.77
N TYR A 107 1.17 -12.67 13.16
CA TYR A 107 0.74 -12.82 14.55
C TYR A 107 0.79 -14.27 15.03
N ALA A 108 0.31 -15.22 14.23
CA ALA A 108 0.34 -16.63 14.57
C ALA A 108 1.78 -17.16 14.71
N ALA A 109 2.72 -16.63 13.92
CA ALA A 109 4.13 -17.01 13.98
C ALA A 109 4.92 -16.31 15.09
N GLY A 110 4.54 -15.07 15.42
CA GLY A 110 5.31 -14.19 16.32
C GLY A 110 4.85 -14.17 17.78
N LEU A 111 3.63 -14.63 18.06
CA LEU A 111 3.03 -14.59 19.40
C LEU A 111 2.61 -15.99 19.86
N SER A 112 2.69 -16.23 21.16
CA SER A 112 2.07 -17.40 21.80
C SER A 112 0.57 -17.20 22.02
N ASN A 113 -0.17 -18.30 22.21
CA ASN A 113 -1.61 -18.26 22.53
C ASN A 113 -1.91 -17.36 23.75
N SER A 114 -1.09 -17.46 24.80
CA SER A 114 -1.27 -16.65 26.02
C SER A 114 -1.05 -15.16 25.78
N GLU A 115 -0.13 -14.79 24.88
CA GLU A 115 0.11 -13.40 24.53
C GLU A 115 -1.05 -12.85 23.70
N ILE A 116 -1.52 -13.59 22.69
CA ILE A 116 -2.69 -13.18 21.90
C ILE A 116 -3.92 -13.00 22.78
N GLN A 117 -4.20 -13.97 23.67
CA GLN A 117 -5.31 -13.86 24.62
C GLN A 117 -5.20 -12.65 25.55
N SER A 118 -3.98 -12.31 25.99
CA SER A 118 -3.77 -11.11 26.82
C SER A 118 -4.05 -9.83 26.06
N VAL A 119 -3.69 -9.77 24.76
CA VAL A 119 -3.97 -8.62 23.90
C VAL A 119 -5.46 -8.53 23.58
N LEU A 120 -6.14 -9.66 23.31
CA LEU A 120 -7.59 -9.72 23.13
C LEU A 120 -8.31 -9.16 24.37
N ALA A 121 -7.95 -9.64 25.56
CA ALA A 121 -8.50 -9.17 26.83
C ALA A 121 -8.26 -7.65 27.04
N PHE A 122 -7.12 -7.12 26.60
CA PHE A 122 -6.90 -5.67 26.62
C PHE A 122 -7.88 -4.93 25.70
N TYR A 123 -8.11 -5.39 24.48
CA TYR A 123 -9.06 -4.77 23.54
C TYR A 123 -10.53 -4.86 24.00
N GLU A 124 -10.87 -5.78 24.90
CA GLU A 124 -12.18 -5.83 25.57
C GLU A 124 -12.38 -4.73 26.61
N THR A 125 -11.33 -4.02 27.05
CA THR A 125 -11.44 -2.90 27.98
C THR A 125 -11.85 -1.59 27.28
N ASP A 126 -12.36 -0.61 28.05
CA ASP A 126 -12.62 0.74 27.52
C ASP A 126 -11.34 1.40 26.96
N ALA A 127 -10.21 1.19 27.65
CA ALA A 127 -8.93 1.73 27.22
C ALA A 127 -8.47 1.09 25.90
N GLY A 128 -8.61 -0.22 25.74
CA GLY A 128 -8.26 -0.94 24.52
C GLY A 128 -9.11 -0.54 23.32
N ARG A 129 -10.43 -0.40 23.50
CA ARG A 129 -11.31 0.12 22.44
C ARG A 129 -10.91 1.53 22.00
N ARG A 130 -10.65 2.44 22.95
CA ARG A 130 -10.20 3.80 22.62
C ARG A 130 -8.84 3.81 21.93
N PHE A 131 -7.92 2.93 22.35
CA PHE A 131 -6.61 2.80 21.73
C PHE A 131 -6.73 2.35 20.26
N ARG A 132 -7.54 1.32 19.99
CA ARG A 132 -7.83 0.88 18.61
C ARG A 132 -8.38 2.02 17.75
N ASP A 133 -9.41 2.71 18.24
CA ASP A 133 -10.08 3.76 17.47
C ASP A 133 -9.12 4.94 17.21
N ALA A 134 -8.29 5.31 18.19
CA ALA A 134 -7.23 6.30 18.01
C ALA A 134 -6.15 5.82 17.02
N GLY A 135 -5.81 4.53 17.04
CA GLY A 135 -4.87 3.91 16.10
C GLY A 135 -5.34 4.03 14.64
N LYS A 136 -6.64 3.82 14.37
CA LYS A 136 -7.22 4.02 13.03
C LYS A 136 -7.04 5.46 12.55
N VAL A 137 -7.33 6.44 13.42
CA VAL A 137 -7.16 7.87 13.10
C VAL A 137 -5.69 8.22 12.85
N ALA A 138 -4.79 7.73 13.71
CA ALA A 138 -3.35 7.94 13.58
C ALA A 138 -2.80 7.32 12.29
N ASN A 139 -3.21 6.10 11.94
CA ASN A 139 -2.80 5.44 10.70
C ASN A 139 -3.26 6.23 9.47
N SER A 140 -4.50 6.70 9.46
CA SER A 140 -5.02 7.52 8.37
C SER A 140 -4.24 8.84 8.22
N ALA A 141 -3.84 9.45 9.34
CA ALA A 141 -2.96 10.63 9.32
C ALA A 141 -1.57 10.30 8.78
N ALA A 142 -0.97 9.19 9.23
CA ALA A 142 0.33 8.75 8.73
C ALA A 142 0.31 8.47 7.22
N ASN A 143 -0.74 7.82 6.70
CA ASN A 143 -0.89 7.58 5.27
C ASN A 143 -0.94 8.88 4.46
N ARG A 144 -1.66 9.91 4.94
CA ARG A 144 -1.68 11.22 4.26
C ARG A 144 -0.29 11.84 4.14
N GLU A 145 0.56 11.64 5.14
CA GLU A 145 1.95 12.13 5.13
C GLU A 145 2.90 11.20 4.33
N ALA A 146 2.61 9.91 4.29
CA ALA A 146 3.48 8.87 3.73
C ALA A 146 3.23 8.58 2.24
N ILE A 147 2.12 9.05 1.65
CA ILE A 147 1.89 8.94 0.20
C ILE A 147 2.93 9.83 -0.51
N ASP A 148 4.07 9.22 -0.80
CA ASP A 148 5.01 9.70 -1.79
C ASP A 148 4.44 9.39 -3.17
N LYS A 149 4.27 10.42 -4.00
CA LYS A 149 3.69 10.32 -5.36
C LYS A 149 4.54 9.51 -6.34
N SER A 150 5.70 9.00 -5.91
CA SER A 150 6.71 8.38 -6.77
C SER A 150 6.50 6.88 -7.06
N SER A 151 5.59 6.16 -6.39
CA SER A 151 5.59 4.68 -6.37
C SER A 151 4.46 3.94 -7.14
N MET A 152 3.82 4.55 -8.13
CA MET A 152 2.60 4.01 -8.76
C MET A 152 2.84 3.06 -9.97
N HIS A 153 3.62 2.00 -9.82
CA HIS A 153 4.12 1.22 -10.96
C HIS A 153 3.14 0.22 -11.63
N SER A 154 2.10 -0.27 -10.95
CA SER A 154 1.33 -1.43 -11.44
C SER A 154 0.21 -1.10 -12.44
N ALA A 155 -0.39 0.08 -12.39
CA ALA A 155 -1.40 0.53 -13.36
C ALA A 155 -0.78 1.21 -14.61
N TYR A 156 0.56 1.31 -14.65
CA TYR A 156 1.30 2.09 -15.63
C TYR A 156 1.15 1.54 -17.06
N ASN A 157 1.02 0.23 -17.24
CA ASN A 157 0.91 -0.37 -18.57
C ASN A 157 -0.41 -0.02 -19.28
N ASP A 158 -1.51 0.10 -18.53
CA ASP A 158 -2.80 0.49 -19.10
C ASP A 158 -2.80 1.96 -19.49
N TYR A 159 -2.20 2.80 -18.65
CA TYR A 159 -1.92 4.19 -18.93
C TYR A 159 -1.09 4.38 -20.20
N ILE A 160 0.04 3.69 -20.31
CA ILE A 160 0.95 3.81 -21.45
C ILE A 160 0.28 3.40 -22.76
N ARG A 161 -0.50 2.31 -22.76
CA ARG A 161 -1.25 1.90 -23.97
C ARG A 161 -2.22 2.98 -24.44
N GLU A 162 -2.90 3.64 -23.51
CA GLU A 162 -3.85 4.70 -23.84
C GLU A 162 -3.14 5.97 -24.32
N ILE A 163 -2.01 6.34 -23.70
CA ILE A 163 -1.18 7.44 -24.16
C ILE A 163 -0.60 7.16 -25.56
N ASP A 164 -0.09 5.95 -25.83
CA ASP A 164 0.41 5.57 -27.15
C ASP A 164 -0.67 5.69 -28.24
N ARG A 165 -1.91 5.29 -27.92
CA ARG A 165 -3.07 5.47 -28.81
C ARG A 165 -3.31 6.95 -29.11
N LEU A 166 -3.36 7.78 -28.08
CA LEU A 166 -3.59 9.23 -28.20
C LEU A 166 -2.46 9.93 -28.95
N VAL A 167 -1.20 9.56 -28.73
CA VAL A 167 -0.05 10.08 -29.46
C VAL A 167 -0.14 9.72 -30.94
N GLY A 168 -0.53 8.49 -31.27
CA GLY A 168 -0.78 8.07 -32.65
C GLY A 168 -1.86 8.90 -33.35
N GLU A 169 -2.92 9.29 -32.63
CA GLU A 169 -3.97 10.19 -33.14
C GLU A 169 -3.47 11.62 -33.29
N HIS A 170 -2.67 12.10 -32.33
CA HIS A 170 -2.07 13.43 -32.37
C HIS A 170 -1.19 13.61 -33.61
N LEU A 171 -0.31 12.65 -33.89
CA LEU A 171 0.60 12.71 -35.03
C LEU A 171 -0.14 12.75 -36.37
N LYS A 172 -1.24 12.02 -36.50
CA LYS A 172 -2.11 12.07 -37.69
C LYS A 172 -2.75 13.45 -37.88
N TYR A 173 -3.18 14.08 -36.79
CA TYR A 173 -3.77 15.41 -36.85
C TYR A 173 -2.74 16.46 -37.30
N VAL A 174 -1.53 16.41 -36.74
CA VAL A 174 -0.44 17.32 -37.10
C VAL A 174 -0.01 17.16 -38.55
N SER A 175 0.07 15.93 -39.09
CA SER A 175 0.44 15.71 -40.49
C SER A 175 -0.59 16.31 -41.46
N VAL A 176 -1.88 16.18 -41.17
CA VAL A 176 -2.95 16.75 -42.03
C VAL A 176 -2.88 18.28 -42.06
N LEU A 177 -2.58 18.93 -40.94
CA LEU A 177 -2.41 20.38 -40.88
C LEU A 177 -1.16 20.85 -41.65
N HIS A 178 -0.12 20.02 -41.73
CA HIS A 178 1.08 20.38 -42.47
C HIS A 178 0.89 20.28 -43.99
N ASP A 179 0.11 19.30 -44.46
CA ASP A 179 -0.22 19.11 -45.88
C ASP A 179 -1.25 20.11 -46.44
N SER A 180 -1.89 20.89 -45.56
CA SER A 180 -2.97 21.84 -45.92
C SER A 180 -2.49 23.30 -46.05
N ASN A 181 -1.18 23.55 -45.92
CA ASN A 181 -0.53 24.87 -46.09
C ASN A 181 0.46 24.85 -47.26
#